data_AF-A0A843DDN4-F1
#
_entry.id   AF-A0A843DDN4-F1
#
_cell.length_a   1.000
_cell.length_b   1.000
_cell.length_c   1.000
_cell.angle_alpha   90.00
_cell.angle_beta   90.00
_cell.angle_gamma   90.00
#
_symmetry.space_group_name_H-M   'P 1'
#
loop_
_entity.id
_entity.type
_entity.pdbx_description
1 polymer ?
#
loop_
_entity_poly.entity_id
_entity_poly.type
_entity_poly.pdbx_seq_one_letter_code
_entity_poly.pdbx_strand_id
1 'polypeptide(L)'
;MELLGETLFQFAVVIAVFLVLTLVGDFIYKLLKNRYFNTIDLNDYLPEDEIHSLKQIFYLIMMALCVVNIFYSFAGEGIDVFYFLAIFDIALSLYFAITLDKSSLKNKILWLLLIPYGALHLLLFNVDLIIILDLIHVLVFIYFAKLNFDKFMEYTNSNGLGVTIVLLFVIIFVSFFITQYAERVNALDSLVMISNEFTGNGYGIFGETILGKLNSLLLVWAGYVISGVSAATLTAAILRRHFKKRFAELEKLIEGVDE
;
A
#
# COMPACT_ATOMS: atom_id res chain seq x y z
N MET A 1 -22.14 37.26 9.09
CA MET A 1 -22.41 36.43 10.29
C MET A 1 -23.01 35.09 9.88
N GLU A 2 -23.97 35.06 8.94
CA GLU A 2 -24.59 33.82 8.42
C GLU A 2 -23.57 32.86 7.75
N LEU A 3 -22.74 33.35 6.83
CA LEU A 3 -21.73 32.52 6.15
C LEU A 3 -20.77 31.81 7.12
N LEU A 4 -20.34 32.49 8.17
CA LEU A 4 -19.43 31.93 9.18
C LEU A 4 -20.15 30.88 10.05
N GLY A 5 -21.42 31.12 10.37
CA GLY A 5 -22.27 30.16 11.07
C GLY A 5 -22.51 28.89 10.26
N GLU A 6 -22.80 29.02 8.96
CA GLU A 6 -22.98 27.89 8.05
C GLU A 6 -21.71 27.05 7.90
N THR A 7 -20.55 27.68 7.71
CA THR A 7 -19.26 26.97 7.64
C THR A 7 -18.94 26.23 8.94
N LEU A 8 -19.13 26.86 10.11
CA LEU A 8 -18.92 26.21 11.41
C LEU A 8 -19.88 25.03 11.62
N PHE A 9 -21.13 25.16 11.20
CA PHE A 9 -22.10 24.08 11.25
C PHE A 9 -21.69 22.90 10.37
N GLN A 10 -21.28 23.16 9.12
CA GLN A 10 -20.77 22.12 8.21
C GLN A 10 -19.56 21.37 8.79
N PHE A 11 -18.61 22.10 9.40
CA PHE A 11 -17.49 21.48 10.11
C PHE A 11 -17.93 20.57 11.25
N ALA A 12 -18.86 21.04 12.08
CA ALA A 12 -19.38 20.24 13.19
C ALA A 12 -20.06 18.96 12.68
N VAL A 13 -20.80 19.04 11.57
CA VAL A 13 -21.42 17.87 10.93
C VAL A 13 -20.38 16.89 10.42
N VAL A 14 -19.34 17.37 9.71
CA VAL A 14 -18.25 16.51 9.21
C VAL A 14 -17.57 15.75 10.35
N ILE A 15 -17.24 16.44 11.45
CA ILE A 15 -16.64 15.83 12.63
C ILE A 15 -17.57 14.80 13.24
N ALA A 16 -18.86 15.12 13.40
CA ALA A 16 -19.85 14.22 13.97
C ALA A 16 -20.02 12.94 13.12
N VAL A 17 -20.12 13.09 11.79
CA VAL A 17 -20.24 11.96 10.86
C VAL A 17 -19.01 11.06 10.94
N PHE A 18 -17.79 11.63 10.87
CA PHE A 18 -16.57 10.82 10.95
C PHE A 18 -16.42 10.11 12.31
N LEU A 19 -16.83 10.77 13.39
CA LEU A 19 -16.82 10.18 14.72
C LEU A 19 -17.78 8.99 14.80
N VAL A 20 -19.00 9.12 14.28
CA VAL A 20 -19.97 8.02 14.19
C VAL A 20 -19.42 6.87 13.35
N LEU A 21 -18.85 7.15 12.17
CA LEU A 21 -18.23 6.14 11.32
C LEU A 21 -17.09 5.41 12.03
N THR A 22 -16.23 6.14 12.75
CA THR A 22 -15.13 5.56 13.53
C THR A 22 -15.66 4.64 14.63
N LEU A 23 -16.69 5.05 15.37
CA LEU A 23 -17.29 4.25 16.44
C LEU A 23 -17.94 2.97 15.90
N VAL A 24 -18.70 3.08 14.81
CA VAL A 24 -19.32 1.93 14.13
C VAL A 24 -18.23 0.98 13.62
N GLY A 25 -17.19 1.52 12.98
CA GLY A 25 -16.06 0.75 12.49
C GLY A 25 -15.29 0.02 13.59
N ASP A 26 -15.02 0.68 14.71
CA ASP A 26 -14.35 0.08 15.87
C ASP A 26 -15.21 -1.03 16.51
N PHE A 27 -16.53 -0.83 16.58
CA PHE A 27 -17.46 -1.86 17.04
C PHE A 27 -17.44 -3.09 16.12
N ILE A 28 -17.53 -2.90 14.80
CA ILE A 28 -17.46 -3.98 13.81
C ILE A 28 -16.11 -4.70 13.90
N TYR A 29 -15.01 -3.95 13.97
CA TYR A 29 -13.66 -4.51 14.07
C TYR A 29 -13.50 -5.40 15.30
N LYS A 30 -13.95 -4.93 16.48
CA LYS A 30 -13.92 -5.70 17.72
C LYS A 30 -14.79 -6.96 17.64
N LEU A 31 -15.98 -6.85 17.03
CA LEU A 31 -16.89 -7.98 16.86
C LEU A 31 -16.28 -9.06 15.96
N LEU A 32 -15.70 -8.67 14.83
CA LEU A 32 -15.01 -9.58 13.91
C LEU A 32 -13.79 -10.22 14.56
N LYS A 33 -12.98 -9.42 15.27
CA LYS A 33 -11.80 -9.92 15.98
C LYS A 33 -12.19 -10.97 17.03
N ASN A 34 -13.18 -10.68 17.87
CA ASN A 34 -13.60 -11.61 18.91
C ASN A 34 -14.25 -12.90 18.37
N ARG A 35 -14.93 -12.83 17.22
CA ARG A 35 -15.63 -13.99 16.64
C ARG A 35 -14.71 -14.90 15.80
N TYR A 36 -13.72 -14.34 15.09
CA TYR A 36 -12.92 -15.10 14.12
C TYR A 36 -11.44 -15.26 14.50
N PHE A 37 -10.82 -14.31 15.21
CA PHE A 37 -9.40 -14.42 15.57
C PHE A 37 -9.15 -15.30 16.79
N ASN A 38 -10.13 -15.50 17.66
CA ASN A 38 -10.01 -16.44 18.79
C ASN A 38 -10.16 -17.91 18.37
N THR A 39 -10.59 -18.18 17.14
CA THR A 39 -10.86 -19.53 16.61
C THR A 39 -9.83 -20.00 15.59
N ILE A 40 -8.97 -19.11 15.08
CA ILE A 40 -7.97 -19.43 14.05
C ILE A 40 -6.61 -18.89 14.52
N ASP A 41 -5.77 -19.77 15.07
CA ASP A 41 -4.35 -19.45 15.24
C ASP A 41 -3.65 -19.62 13.89
N LEU A 42 -3.26 -18.52 13.24
CA LEU A 42 -2.62 -18.59 11.93
C LEU A 42 -1.33 -19.44 11.93
N ASN A 43 -0.65 -19.55 13.08
CA ASN A 43 0.56 -20.38 13.21
C ASN A 43 0.27 -21.88 13.05
N ASP A 44 -0.97 -22.30 13.31
CA ASP A 44 -1.39 -23.69 13.13
C ASP A 44 -1.67 -24.02 11.65
N TYR A 45 -1.89 -23.00 10.79
CA TYR A 45 -2.30 -23.18 9.40
C TYR A 45 -1.25 -22.77 8.38
N LEU A 46 -0.32 -21.87 8.73
CA LEU A 46 0.73 -21.37 7.83
C LEU A 46 2.09 -21.35 8.52
N PRO A 47 3.19 -21.69 7.81
CA PRO A 47 4.54 -21.49 8.32
C PRO A 47 4.79 -20.02 8.70
N GLU A 48 5.58 -19.79 9.76
CA GLU A 48 5.89 -18.43 10.25
C GLU A 48 6.45 -17.51 9.16
N ASP A 49 7.30 -18.04 8.27
CA ASP A 49 7.89 -17.31 7.14
C ASP A 49 6.83 -16.76 6.17
N GLU A 50 5.73 -17.49 5.95
CA GLU A 50 4.63 -17.07 5.08
C GLU A 50 3.80 -15.97 5.75
N ILE A 51 3.56 -16.08 7.06
CA ILE A 51 2.90 -15.05 7.86
C ILE A 51 3.72 -13.75 7.85
N HIS A 52 5.04 -13.84 7.97
CA HIS A 52 5.93 -12.69 7.86
C HIS A 52 5.88 -12.04 6.48
N SER A 53 5.90 -12.84 5.43
CA SER A 53 5.79 -12.35 4.04
C SER A 53 4.46 -11.66 3.78
N LEU A 54 3.35 -12.21 4.29
CA LEU A 54 2.02 -11.58 4.20
C LEU A 54 1.97 -10.23 4.93
N LYS A 55 2.59 -10.13 6.12
CA LYS A 55 2.72 -8.86 6.85
C LYS A 55 3.54 -7.83 6.07
N GLN A 56 4.64 -8.24 5.44
CA GLN A 56 5.44 -7.36 4.59
C GLN A 56 4.59 -6.80 3.43
N ILE A 57 3.92 -7.67 2.68
CA ILE A 57 3.06 -7.27 1.56
C ILE A 57 1.95 -6.32 2.04
N PHE A 58 1.35 -6.62 3.19
CA PHE A 58 0.33 -5.77 3.79
C PHE A 58 0.83 -4.34 4.05
N TYR A 59 1.97 -4.17 4.73
CA TYR A 59 2.51 -2.83 5.00
C TYR A 59 2.93 -2.09 3.74
N LEU A 60 3.43 -2.83 2.74
CA LEU A 60 3.80 -2.27 1.45
C LEU A 60 2.58 -1.74 0.69
N ILE A 61 1.47 -2.49 0.68
CA ILE A 61 0.19 -2.05 0.10
C ILE A 61 -0.32 -0.82 0.87
N MET A 62 -0.33 -0.84 2.21
CA MET A 62 -0.79 0.31 2.99
C MET A 62 0.01 1.58 2.72
N MET A 63 1.34 1.45 2.58
CA MET A 63 2.20 2.56 2.15
C MET A 63 1.82 3.05 0.75
N ALA A 64 1.59 2.13 -0.21
CA ALA A 64 1.13 2.45 -1.56
C ALA A 64 -0.13 3.31 -1.53
N LEU A 65 -1.15 2.86 -0.78
CA LEU A 65 -2.44 3.53 -0.68
C LEU A 65 -2.30 4.94 -0.10
N CYS A 66 -1.44 5.13 0.92
CA CYS A 66 -1.15 6.46 1.46
C CYS A 66 -0.54 7.38 0.41
N VAL A 67 0.45 6.89 -0.35
CA VAL A 67 1.14 7.67 -1.37
C VAL A 67 0.19 8.00 -2.54
N VAL A 68 -0.63 7.05 -2.96
CA VAL A 68 -1.70 7.26 -3.94
C VAL A 68 -2.65 8.37 -3.49
N ASN A 69 -3.08 8.36 -2.22
CA ASN A 69 -3.95 9.40 -1.67
C ASN A 69 -3.28 10.79 -1.70
N ILE A 70 -1.99 10.85 -1.36
CA ILE A 70 -1.20 12.08 -1.42
C ILE A 70 -1.15 12.61 -2.85
N PHE A 71 -0.82 11.78 -3.83
CA PHE A 71 -0.76 12.20 -5.25
C PHE A 71 -2.11 12.70 -5.75
N TYR A 72 -3.20 12.01 -5.40
CA TYR A 72 -4.54 12.43 -5.81
C TYR A 72 -4.99 13.74 -5.15
N SER A 73 -4.51 14.04 -3.94
CA SER A 73 -4.74 15.35 -3.32
C SER A 73 -4.17 16.51 -4.14
N PHE A 74 -3.18 16.25 -5.02
CA PHE A 74 -2.57 17.25 -5.91
C PHE A 74 -3.05 17.19 -7.36
N ALA A 75 -3.56 16.06 -7.84
CA ALA A 75 -3.87 15.81 -9.24
C ALA A 75 -5.25 16.31 -9.71
N GLY A 76 -5.96 17.08 -8.87
CA GLY A 76 -7.37 17.40 -9.06
C GLY A 76 -7.73 17.93 -10.45
N GLU A 77 -8.53 17.17 -11.21
CA GLU A 77 -9.41 17.63 -12.30
C GLU A 77 -10.30 16.47 -12.81
N GLY A 78 -11.63 16.61 -12.69
CA GLY A 78 -12.66 15.69 -13.23
C GLY A 78 -13.75 15.27 -12.21
N ILE A 79 -14.98 15.81 -12.35
CA ILE A 79 -16.11 15.69 -11.39
C ILE A 79 -16.43 14.23 -11.00
N ASP A 80 -16.38 13.28 -11.94
CA ASP A 80 -16.68 11.87 -11.64
C ASP A 80 -15.53 11.13 -10.93
N VAL A 81 -14.28 11.56 -11.16
CA VAL A 81 -13.10 11.00 -10.49
C VAL A 81 -13.05 11.51 -9.03
N PHE A 82 -13.51 12.73 -8.78
CA PHE A 82 -13.49 13.34 -7.44
C PHE A 82 -14.30 12.56 -6.39
N TYR A 83 -15.47 12.01 -6.74
CA TYR A 83 -16.28 11.24 -5.77
C TYR A 83 -15.63 9.92 -5.37
N PHE A 84 -15.04 9.20 -6.33
CA PHE A 84 -14.34 7.95 -6.03
C PHE A 84 -13.11 8.21 -5.15
N LEU A 85 -12.36 9.28 -5.44
CA LEU A 85 -11.22 9.70 -4.62
C LEU A 85 -11.63 10.11 -3.21
N ALA A 86 -12.76 10.81 -3.05
CA ALA A 86 -13.29 11.16 -1.74
C ALA A 86 -13.66 9.91 -0.92
N ILE A 87 -14.29 8.90 -1.52
CA ILE A 87 -14.60 7.63 -0.85
C ILE A 87 -13.32 6.91 -0.45
N PHE A 88 -12.31 6.89 -1.33
CA PHE A 88 -11.01 6.28 -1.06
C PHE A 88 -10.31 6.93 0.15
N ASP A 89 -10.25 8.26 0.18
CA ASP A 89 -9.67 9.03 1.27
C ASP A 89 -10.40 8.76 2.61
N ILE A 90 -11.74 8.75 2.58
CA ILE A 90 -12.56 8.42 3.75
C ILE A 90 -12.28 7.01 4.25
N ALA A 91 -12.26 6.02 3.35
CA ALA A 91 -12.05 4.62 3.72
C ALA A 91 -10.65 4.41 4.33
N LEU A 92 -9.62 5.00 3.73
CA LEU A 92 -8.24 4.89 4.20
C LEU A 92 -8.05 5.60 5.54
N SER A 93 -8.61 6.80 5.68
CA SER A 93 -8.63 7.57 6.93
C SER A 93 -9.36 6.80 8.05
N LEU A 94 -10.50 6.18 7.74
CA LEU A 94 -11.27 5.37 8.68
C LEU A 94 -10.49 4.12 9.11
N TYR A 95 -9.81 3.44 8.18
CA TYR A 95 -8.96 2.29 8.50
C TYR A 95 -7.88 2.68 9.53
N PHE A 96 -7.13 3.76 9.29
CA PHE A 96 -6.12 4.23 10.24
C PHE A 96 -6.75 4.70 11.55
N ALA A 97 -7.89 5.38 11.51
CA ALA A 97 -8.60 5.82 12.69
C ALA A 97 -9.03 4.65 13.59
N ILE A 98 -9.53 3.55 13.01
CA ILE A 98 -9.95 2.36 13.75
C ILE A 98 -8.74 1.64 14.36
N THR A 99 -7.68 1.45 13.56
CA THR A 99 -6.50 0.67 13.97
C THR A 99 -5.53 1.43 14.88
N LEU A 100 -5.64 2.74 14.97
CA LEU A 100 -4.82 3.57 15.86
C LEU A 100 -5.24 3.37 17.33
N ASP A 101 -4.25 3.07 18.18
CA ASP A 101 -4.44 3.05 19.63
C ASP A 101 -4.60 4.47 20.17
N LYS A 102 -5.78 4.78 20.72
CA LYS A 102 -6.16 6.11 21.20
C LYS A 102 -5.81 6.35 22.67
N SER A 103 -5.00 5.48 23.28
CA SER A 103 -4.57 5.58 24.68
C SER A 103 -3.77 6.87 24.97
N SER A 104 -2.91 7.29 24.04
CA SER A 104 -2.03 8.46 24.20
C SER A 104 -2.61 9.75 23.63
N LEU A 105 -2.26 10.90 24.21
CA LEU A 105 -2.66 12.22 23.71
C LEU A 105 -2.20 12.44 22.26
N LYS A 106 -0.97 12.03 21.94
CA LYS A 106 -0.40 12.09 20.58
C LYS A 106 -1.32 11.39 19.57
N ASN A 107 -1.80 10.20 19.90
CA ASN A 107 -2.63 9.41 19.00
C ASN A 107 -4.06 9.96 18.90
N LYS A 108 -4.58 10.59 19.97
CA LYS A 108 -5.85 11.33 19.89
C LYS A 108 -5.78 12.53 18.95
N ILE A 109 -4.66 13.26 18.97
CA ILE A 109 -4.43 14.36 18.03
C ILE A 109 -4.32 13.82 16.60
N LEU A 110 -3.52 12.77 16.37
CA LEU A 110 -3.43 12.11 15.06
C LEU A 110 -4.80 11.64 14.54
N TRP A 111 -5.65 11.11 15.42
CA TRP A 111 -7.01 10.71 15.07
C TRP A 111 -7.89 11.89 14.61
N LEU A 112 -7.79 13.05 15.26
CA LEU A 112 -8.50 14.26 14.82
C LEU A 112 -7.97 14.81 13.49
N LEU A 113 -6.66 14.70 13.26
CA LEU A 113 -6.02 15.13 12.02
C LEU A 113 -6.31 14.16 10.85
N LEU A 114 -6.73 12.93 11.13
CA LEU A 114 -7.17 11.95 10.13
C LEU A 114 -8.56 12.27 9.56
N ILE A 115 -9.31 13.21 10.11
CA ILE A 115 -10.64 13.55 9.58
C ILE A 115 -10.47 14.10 8.16
N PRO A 116 -11.00 13.43 7.13
CA PRO A 116 -10.86 13.83 5.73
C PRO A 116 -11.87 14.94 5.42
N TYR A 117 -11.55 16.16 5.87
CA TYR A 117 -12.46 17.31 5.79
C TYR A 117 -12.87 17.62 4.36
N GLY A 118 -11.93 17.67 3.41
CA GLY A 118 -12.23 17.92 2.00
C GLY A 118 -13.17 16.86 1.41
N ALA A 119 -12.81 15.57 1.56
CA ALA A 119 -13.60 14.46 1.03
C ALA A 119 -15.02 14.37 1.62
N LEU A 120 -15.16 14.51 2.96
CA LEU A 120 -16.47 14.46 3.61
C LEU A 120 -17.32 15.68 3.28
N HIS A 121 -16.70 16.86 3.16
CA HIS A 121 -17.42 18.06 2.81
C HIS A 121 -17.96 18.02 1.37
N LEU A 122 -17.12 17.54 0.43
CA LEU A 122 -17.54 17.28 -0.94
C LEU A 122 -18.70 16.28 -0.98
N LEU A 123 -18.62 15.17 -0.24
CA LEU A 123 -19.65 14.13 -0.27
C LEU A 123 -20.97 14.58 0.38
N LEU A 124 -20.92 15.32 1.50
CA LEU A 124 -22.10 15.72 2.27
C LEU A 124 -22.78 16.98 1.73
N PHE A 125 -22.00 17.91 1.18
CA PHE A 125 -22.50 19.24 0.81
C PHE A 125 -22.25 19.60 -0.66
N ASN A 126 -21.54 18.75 -1.44
CA ASN A 126 -21.16 19.01 -2.83
C ASN A 126 -20.40 20.34 -3.00
N VAL A 127 -19.51 20.64 -2.05
CA VAL A 127 -18.69 21.86 -2.04
C VAL A 127 -17.26 21.47 -1.70
N ASP A 128 -16.32 21.91 -2.54
CA ASP A 128 -14.90 21.76 -2.28
C ASP A 128 -14.48 22.69 -1.14
N LEU A 129 -13.90 22.12 -0.08
CA LEU A 129 -13.50 22.85 1.11
C LEU A 129 -11.99 23.10 1.15
N ILE A 130 -11.61 24.04 2.02
CA ILE A 130 -10.32 24.70 2.22
C ILE A 130 -9.06 23.83 2.00
N ILE A 131 -8.25 24.22 0.99
CA ILE A 131 -6.91 23.70 0.61
C ILE A 131 -5.97 23.47 1.81
N ILE A 132 -6.07 24.28 2.87
CA ILE A 132 -5.20 24.19 4.05
C ILE A 132 -5.44 22.89 4.84
N LEU A 133 -6.69 22.44 4.97
CA LEU A 133 -7.00 21.21 5.71
C LEU A 133 -6.57 19.97 4.94
N ASP A 134 -6.70 20.00 3.61
CA ASP A 134 -6.19 18.94 2.74
C ASP A 134 -4.67 18.84 2.82
N LEU A 135 -3.96 19.97 2.93
CA LEU A 135 -2.51 19.97 3.11
C LEU A 135 -2.06 19.38 4.45
N ILE A 136 -2.81 19.63 5.54
CA ILE A 136 -2.58 18.95 6.83
C ILE A 136 -2.80 17.45 6.67
N HIS A 137 -3.84 17.04 5.96
CA HIS A 137 -4.18 15.64 5.72
C HIS A 137 -3.08 14.93 4.91
N VAL A 138 -2.53 15.58 3.89
CA VAL A 138 -1.35 15.11 3.15
C VAL A 138 -0.18 14.83 4.10
N LEU A 139 0.11 15.73 5.05
CA LEU A 139 1.18 15.52 6.03
C LEU A 139 0.91 14.32 6.95
N VAL A 140 -0.35 14.10 7.33
CA VAL A 140 -0.77 12.94 8.12
C VAL A 140 -0.55 11.65 7.33
N PHE A 141 -0.91 11.62 6.04
CA PHE A 141 -0.65 10.46 5.19
C PHE A 141 0.84 10.22 4.92
N ILE A 142 1.67 11.26 4.83
CA ILE A 142 3.12 11.09 4.78
C ILE A 142 3.62 10.40 6.05
N TYR A 143 3.11 10.79 7.21
CA TYR A 143 3.43 10.15 8.48
C TYR A 143 3.02 8.66 8.50
N PHE A 144 1.80 8.33 8.06
CA PHE A 144 1.36 6.94 7.99
C PHE A 144 2.09 6.12 6.91
N ALA A 145 2.42 6.71 5.76
CA ALA A 145 3.25 6.07 4.75
C ALA A 145 4.62 5.68 5.34
N LYS A 146 5.27 6.61 6.06
CA LYS A 146 6.52 6.34 6.77
C LYS A 146 6.36 5.27 7.84
N LEU A 147 5.30 5.32 8.65
CA LEU A 147 5.04 4.33 9.69
C LEU A 147 4.92 2.91 9.10
N ASN A 148 4.25 2.77 7.96
CA ASN A 148 4.13 1.49 7.26
C ASN A 148 5.46 1.06 6.62
N PHE A 149 6.25 2.01 6.08
CA PHE A 149 7.60 1.74 5.58
C PHE A 149 8.53 1.21 6.68
N ASP A 150 8.53 1.86 7.86
CA ASP A 150 9.37 1.44 8.99
C ASP A 150 9.02 0.01 9.43
N LYS A 151 7.72 -0.31 9.52
CA LYS A 151 7.26 -1.68 9.79
C LYS A 151 7.66 -2.66 8.69
N PHE A 152 7.48 -2.28 7.42
CA PHE A 152 7.91 -3.11 6.29
C PHE A 152 9.41 -3.46 6.39
N MET A 153 10.25 -2.48 6.71
CA MET A 153 11.69 -2.65 6.86
C MET A 153 12.05 -3.56 8.05
N GLU A 154 11.33 -3.44 9.17
CA GLU A 154 11.47 -4.32 10.33
C GLU A 154 11.27 -5.79 9.93
N TYR A 155 10.20 -6.09 9.19
CA TYR A 155 9.93 -7.46 8.73
C TYR A 155 10.84 -7.92 7.58
N THR A 156 11.45 -6.98 6.84
CA THR A 156 12.29 -7.24 5.66
C THR A 156 13.74 -7.53 6.02
N ASN A 157 14.31 -6.76 6.96
CA ASN A 157 15.70 -6.89 7.38
C ASN A 157 16.00 -8.24 8.04
N SER A 158 14.97 -8.96 8.51
CA SER A 158 15.12 -10.31 9.05
C SER A 158 15.23 -11.40 7.98
N ASN A 159 14.79 -11.17 6.73
CA ASN A 159 14.50 -12.27 5.78
C ASN A 159 15.13 -12.16 4.38
N GLY A 160 16.07 -11.24 4.13
CA GLY A 160 16.95 -11.22 2.94
C GLY A 160 16.30 -10.96 1.57
N LEU A 161 15.00 -11.19 1.42
CA LEU A 161 14.22 -11.06 0.18
C LEU A 161 13.68 -9.65 -0.06
N GLY A 162 13.72 -8.77 0.95
CA GLY A 162 12.94 -7.54 0.89
C GLY A 162 13.53 -6.43 0.04
N VAL A 163 14.82 -6.43 -0.32
CA VAL A 163 15.36 -5.45 -1.29
C VAL A 163 14.73 -5.64 -2.67
N THR A 164 14.57 -6.89 -3.11
CA THR A 164 13.93 -7.20 -4.39
C THR A 164 12.45 -6.83 -4.38
N ILE A 165 11.75 -7.08 -3.26
CA ILE A 165 10.33 -6.71 -3.10
C ILE A 165 10.15 -5.18 -3.12
N VAL A 166 11.00 -4.43 -2.42
CA VAL A 166 10.98 -2.95 -2.46
C VAL A 166 11.21 -2.45 -3.86
N LEU A 167 12.24 -2.97 -4.54
CA LEU A 167 12.58 -2.52 -5.89
C LEU A 167 11.44 -2.80 -6.87
N LEU A 168 10.86 -4.01 -6.81
CA LEU A 168 9.72 -4.42 -7.63
C LEU A 168 8.51 -3.52 -7.39
N PHE A 169 8.21 -3.25 -6.12
CA PHE A 169 7.13 -2.35 -5.75
C PHE A 169 7.38 -0.93 -6.24
N VAL A 170 8.57 -0.36 -6.05
CA VAL A 170 8.91 0.99 -6.52
C VAL A 170 8.79 1.09 -8.04
N ILE A 171 9.25 0.08 -8.78
CA ILE A 171 9.15 0.05 -10.24
C ILE A 171 7.68 0.05 -10.68
N ILE A 172 6.87 -0.88 -10.16
CA ILE A 172 5.43 -0.95 -10.49
C ILE A 172 4.71 0.34 -10.08
N PHE A 173 5.03 0.87 -8.90
CA PHE A 173 4.39 2.04 -8.32
C PHE A 173 4.72 3.34 -9.07
N VAL A 174 5.97 3.53 -9.49
CA VAL A 174 6.36 4.68 -10.32
C VAL A 174 5.74 4.56 -11.71
N SER A 175 5.78 3.36 -12.30
CA SER A 175 5.18 3.13 -13.60
C SER A 175 3.67 3.34 -13.60
N PHE A 176 2.97 3.13 -12.48
CA PHE A 176 1.54 3.44 -12.31
C PHE A 176 1.22 4.89 -12.65
N PHE A 177 1.90 5.84 -12.01
CA PHE A 177 1.67 7.26 -12.31
C PHE A 177 2.12 7.65 -13.72
N ILE A 178 3.24 7.08 -14.19
CA ILE A 178 3.73 7.35 -15.55
C ILE A 178 2.71 6.88 -16.59
N THR A 179 2.20 5.66 -16.48
CA THR A 179 1.20 5.13 -17.41
C THR A 179 -0.10 5.93 -17.33
N GLN A 180 -0.59 6.23 -16.12
CA GLN A 180 -1.81 7.02 -15.98
C GLN A 180 -1.69 8.40 -16.66
N TYR A 181 -0.55 9.07 -16.50
CA TYR A 181 -0.30 10.39 -17.10
C TYR A 181 -0.02 10.31 -18.62
N ALA A 182 0.85 9.40 -19.04
CA ALA A 182 1.28 9.27 -20.43
C ALA A 182 0.14 8.78 -21.32
N GLU A 183 -0.62 7.80 -20.86
CA GLU A 183 -1.69 7.16 -21.63
C GLU A 183 -3.06 7.77 -21.37
N ARG A 184 -3.17 8.72 -20.41
CA ARG A 184 -4.43 9.38 -20.01
C ARG A 184 -5.55 8.38 -19.67
N VAL A 185 -5.16 7.22 -19.15
CA VAL A 185 -6.09 6.17 -18.71
C VAL A 185 -6.44 6.37 -17.24
N ASN A 186 -7.53 5.76 -16.77
CA ASN A 186 -7.87 5.78 -15.35
C ASN A 186 -6.91 4.87 -14.55
N ALA A 187 -7.01 4.94 -13.21
CA ALA A 187 -6.16 4.16 -12.29
C ALA A 187 -6.29 2.64 -12.51
N LEU A 188 -7.51 2.13 -12.72
CA LEU A 188 -7.74 0.71 -12.88
C LEU A 188 -7.10 0.19 -14.17
N ASP A 189 -7.31 0.90 -15.27
CA ASP A 189 -6.73 0.58 -16.57
C ASP A 189 -5.20 0.67 -16.52
N SER A 190 -4.65 1.68 -15.85
CA SER A 190 -3.20 1.79 -15.62
C SER A 190 -2.62 0.57 -14.88
N LEU A 191 -3.29 0.11 -13.81
CA LEU A 191 -2.88 -1.09 -13.07
C LEU A 191 -2.95 -2.35 -13.94
N VAL A 192 -4.00 -2.49 -14.77
CA VAL A 192 -4.14 -3.62 -15.69
C VAL A 192 -3.03 -3.61 -16.74
N MET A 193 -2.74 -2.45 -17.34
CA MET A 193 -1.66 -2.27 -18.32
C MET A 193 -0.31 -2.70 -17.72
N ILE A 194 0.05 -2.16 -16.56
CA ILE A 194 1.33 -2.42 -15.92
C ILE A 194 1.46 -3.87 -15.46
N SER A 195 0.38 -4.45 -14.94
CA SER A 195 0.38 -5.86 -14.53
C SER A 195 0.68 -6.76 -15.73
N ASN A 196 0.03 -6.50 -16.87
CA ASN A 196 0.25 -7.27 -18.10
C ASN A 196 1.67 -7.08 -18.65
N GLU A 197 2.18 -5.84 -18.66
CA GLU A 197 3.54 -5.51 -19.09
C GLU A 197 4.59 -6.18 -18.18
N PHE A 198 4.40 -6.12 -16.87
CA PHE A 198 5.34 -6.67 -15.89
C PHE A 198 5.37 -8.21 -15.89
N THR A 199 4.22 -8.88 -16.06
CA THR A 199 4.15 -10.34 -16.10
C THR A 199 4.44 -10.94 -17.48
N GLY A 200 4.64 -10.11 -18.51
CA GLY A 200 4.87 -10.58 -19.87
C GLY A 200 3.66 -11.28 -20.50
N ASN A 201 2.45 -11.02 -20.01
CA ASN A 201 1.22 -11.53 -20.62
C ASN A 201 0.92 -10.71 -21.88
N GLY A 202 1.50 -11.16 -22.99
CA GLY A 202 1.62 -10.45 -24.27
C GLY A 202 0.33 -10.22 -25.06
N TYR A 203 -0.72 -9.68 -24.44
CA TYR A 203 -1.85 -9.13 -25.19
C TYR A 203 -1.71 -7.61 -25.32
N GLY A 204 -1.22 -7.17 -26.49
CA GLY A 204 -1.72 -6.00 -27.20
C GLY A 204 -1.69 -4.61 -26.56
N ILE A 205 -1.14 -4.44 -25.35
CA ILE A 205 -1.20 -3.15 -24.64
C ILE A 205 0.21 -2.65 -24.36
N PHE A 206 0.98 -2.39 -25.42
CA PHE A 206 2.00 -1.36 -25.31
C PHE A 206 1.25 -0.03 -25.35
N GLY A 207 1.63 0.94 -24.50
CA GLY A 207 1.03 2.27 -24.51
C GLY A 207 0.91 2.83 -25.94
N GLU A 208 -0.14 3.59 -26.21
CA GLU A 208 -0.33 4.24 -27.52
C GLU A 208 0.70 5.37 -27.70
N THR A 209 1.13 6.00 -26.60
CA THR A 209 2.05 7.13 -26.61
C THR A 209 3.52 6.71 -26.57
N ILE A 210 4.42 7.59 -27.03
CA ILE A 210 5.88 7.33 -26.96
C ILE A 210 6.33 7.17 -25.50
N LEU A 211 5.80 7.98 -24.59
CA LEU A 211 6.13 7.89 -23.16
C LEU A 211 5.62 6.59 -22.54
N GLY A 212 4.40 6.16 -22.86
CA GLY A 212 3.89 4.88 -22.40
C GLY A 212 4.68 3.71 -22.97
N LYS A 213 5.03 3.70 -24.26
CA LYS A 213 5.87 2.65 -24.87
C LYS A 213 7.23 2.50 -24.18
N LEU A 214 7.86 3.61 -23.81
CA LEU A 214 9.13 3.59 -23.07
C LEU A 214 8.96 3.02 -21.66
N ASN A 215 7.86 3.37 -20.98
CA ASN A 215 7.52 2.80 -19.67
C ASN A 215 7.22 1.30 -19.76
N SER A 216 6.43 0.87 -20.75
CA SER A 216 6.14 -0.53 -21.03
C SER A 216 7.42 -1.33 -21.27
N LEU A 217 8.38 -0.79 -22.04
CA LEU A 217 9.66 -1.43 -22.29
C LEU A 217 10.46 -1.59 -20.99
N LEU A 218 10.54 -0.55 -20.16
CA LEU A 218 11.20 -0.62 -18.86
C LEU A 218 10.56 -1.68 -17.95
N LEU A 219 9.23 -1.74 -17.90
CA LEU A 219 8.48 -2.69 -17.09
C LEU A 219 8.69 -4.14 -17.52
N VAL A 220 8.62 -4.41 -18.82
CA VAL A 220 8.87 -5.76 -19.36
C VAL A 220 10.29 -6.22 -19.01
N TRP A 221 11.30 -5.37 -19.22
CA TRP A 221 12.68 -5.71 -18.90
C TRP A 221 12.92 -5.86 -17.39
N ALA A 222 12.33 -5.00 -16.57
CA ALA A 222 12.38 -5.12 -15.11
C ALA A 222 11.74 -6.43 -14.62
N GLY A 223 10.57 -6.79 -15.16
CA GLY A 223 9.88 -8.05 -14.88
C GLY A 223 10.75 -9.26 -15.25
N TYR A 224 11.35 -9.26 -16.44
CA TYR A 224 12.27 -10.32 -16.88
C TYR A 224 13.51 -10.45 -16.00
N VAL A 225 14.19 -9.35 -15.69
CA VAL A 225 15.40 -9.35 -14.86
C VAL A 225 15.08 -9.85 -13.46
N ILE A 226 14.00 -9.36 -12.85
CA ILE A 226 13.62 -9.75 -11.49
C ILE A 226 13.14 -11.21 -11.44
N SER A 227 12.32 -11.64 -12.41
CA SER A 227 11.88 -13.04 -12.52
C SER A 227 13.08 -13.97 -12.72
N GLY A 228 14.03 -13.60 -13.59
CA GLY A 228 15.26 -14.36 -13.81
C GLY A 228 16.13 -14.48 -12.57
N VAL A 229 16.37 -13.37 -11.85
CA VAL A 229 17.13 -13.38 -10.59
C VAL A 229 16.40 -14.22 -9.53
N SER A 230 15.08 -14.08 -9.41
CA SER A 230 14.27 -14.83 -8.43
C SER A 230 14.29 -16.34 -8.73
N ALA A 231 14.12 -16.72 -9.99
CA ALA A 231 14.19 -18.12 -10.43
C ALA A 231 15.60 -18.72 -10.23
N ALA A 232 16.66 -17.97 -10.53
CA ALA A 232 18.03 -18.39 -10.29
C ALA A 232 18.31 -18.58 -8.79
N THR A 233 17.85 -17.65 -7.95
CA THR A 233 18.00 -17.72 -6.49
C THR A 233 17.22 -18.90 -5.90
N LEU A 234 15.98 -19.12 -6.36
CA LEU A 234 15.17 -20.26 -5.95
C LEU A 234 15.81 -21.59 -6.39
N THR A 235 16.32 -21.66 -7.62
CA THR A 235 17.04 -22.83 -8.14
C THR A 235 18.30 -23.10 -7.32
N ALA A 236 19.08 -22.07 -7.01
CA ALA A 236 20.26 -22.19 -6.16
C ALA A 236 19.90 -22.69 -4.75
N ALA A 237 18.80 -22.19 -4.16
CA ALA A 237 18.31 -22.65 -2.87
C ALA A 237 17.84 -24.12 -2.89
N ILE A 238 17.11 -24.54 -3.94
CA ILE A 238 16.68 -25.93 -4.15
C ILE A 238 17.90 -26.84 -4.32
N LEU A 239 18.86 -26.47 -5.17
CA LEU A 239 20.09 -27.23 -5.38
C LEU A 239 20.91 -27.33 -4.08
N ARG A 240 21.08 -26.23 -3.35
CA ARG A 240 21.78 -26.22 -2.06
C ARG A 240 21.09 -27.10 -1.04
N ARG A 241 19.75 -27.13 -0.99
CA ARG A 241 18.97 -28.00 -0.09
C ARG A 241 19.09 -29.46 -0.50
N HIS A 242 18.93 -29.77 -1.78
CA HIS A 242 18.96 -31.13 -2.31
C HIS A 242 20.36 -31.76 -2.20
N PHE A 243 21.40 -30.98 -2.48
CA PHE A 243 22.78 -31.42 -2.42
C PHE A 243 23.48 -31.09 -1.09
N LYS A 244 22.77 -30.63 -0.06
CA LYS A 244 23.37 -30.23 1.24
C LYS A 244 24.27 -31.31 1.84
N LYS A 245 23.82 -32.57 1.82
CA LYS A 245 24.64 -33.72 2.28
C LYS A 245 25.86 -33.94 1.40
N ARG A 246 25.69 -33.85 0.07
CA ARG A 246 26.75 -34.13 -0.91
C ARG A 246 27.81 -33.04 -0.95
N PHE A 247 27.42 -31.78 -0.75
CA PHE A 247 28.32 -30.66 -0.56
C PHE A 247 29.07 -30.76 0.78
N ALA A 248 28.40 -31.13 1.88
CA ALA A 248 29.07 -31.35 3.16
C ALA A 248 30.04 -32.56 3.12
N GLU A 249 29.73 -33.60 2.34
CA GLU A 249 30.64 -34.74 2.10
C GLU A 249 31.83 -34.35 1.23
N LEU A 250 31.62 -33.55 0.17
CA LEU A 250 32.71 -32.99 -0.65
C LEU A 250 33.59 -32.02 0.14
N GLU A 251 32.99 -31.18 0.99
CA GLU A 251 33.70 -30.26 1.87
C GLU A 251 34.56 -31.04 2.87
N LYS A 252 34.04 -32.13 3.47
CA LYS A 252 34.86 -33.04 4.29
C LYS A 252 36.00 -33.74 3.53
N LEU A 253 35.80 -34.08 2.26
CA LEU A 253 36.83 -34.69 1.40
C LEU A 253 37.90 -33.68 0.96
N ILE A 254 37.54 -32.40 0.85
CA ILE A 254 38.43 -31.30 0.44
C ILE A 254 39.17 -30.72 1.65
N GLU A 255 38.49 -30.60 2.80
CA GLU A 255 39.08 -30.12 4.06
C GLU A 255 40.09 -31.10 4.65
N GLY A 256 40.18 -32.32 4.11
CA GLY A 256 41.20 -33.29 4.48
C GLY A 256 41.16 -33.57 5.97
N VAL A 257 40.23 -34.43 6.39
CA VAL A 257 40.41 -35.12 7.68
C VAL A 257 41.62 -36.04 7.52
N ASP A 258 42.79 -35.48 7.80
CA ASP A 258 43.93 -36.21 8.37
C ASP A 258 43.48 -36.68 9.77
N GLU A 259 42.86 -37.86 9.80
CA GLU A 259 43.04 -38.95 10.79
C GLU A 259 42.20 -40.18 10.41
#